data_AF-A0A816B960-F1
#
_entry.id   AF-A0A816B960-F1
#
_cell.length_a   1.000
_cell.length_b   1.000
_cell.length_c   1.000
_cell.angle_alpha   90.00
_cell.angle_beta   90.00
_cell.angle_gamma   90.00
#
_symmetry.space_group_name_H-M   'P 1'
#
loop_
_entity.id
_entity.type
_entity.pdbx_description
1 polymer ?
#
loop_
_entity_poly.entity_id
_entity_poly.type
_entity_poly.pdbx_seq_one_letter_code
_entity_poly.pdbx_strand_id
1 'polypeptide(L)' 'CEGKEEGEIVVGGNGFGSQPNQLYSPADLSFDDEGNLYVADQFNNRIQKFEIIL' A
#
# COMPACT_ATOMS: atom_id res chain seq x y z
N CYS A 1 14.86 17.00 12.36
CA CYS A 1 14.07 16.01 11.62
C CYS A 1 12.88 15.66 12.48
N GLU A 2 11.72 16.28 12.23
CA GLU A 2 10.50 16.00 12.98
C GLU A 2 9.83 14.78 12.35
N GLY A 3 10.21 13.58 12.79
CA GLY A 3 9.44 12.37 12.52
C GLY A 3 8.32 12.27 13.56
N LYS A 4 7.08 12.06 13.12
CA LYS A 4 5.95 11.77 14.02
C LYS A 4 6.28 10.50 14.82
N GLU A 5 6.06 10.53 16.13
CA GLU A 5 6.38 9.39 17.03
C GLU A 5 5.43 8.20 16.84
N GLU A 6 4.36 8.36 16.04
CA GLU A 6 3.38 7.31 15.73
C GLU A 6 3.14 7.22 14.21
N GLY A 7 3.11 5.99 13.70
CA GLY A 7 2.81 5.68 12.30
C GLY A 7 1.35 5.28 12.09
N GLU A 8 0.81 5.59 10.92
CA GLU A 8 -0.52 5.19 10.48
C GLU A 8 -0.42 4.06 9.44
N ILE A 9 -1.34 3.10 9.48
CA ILE A 9 -1.47 2.10 8.41
C ILE A 9 -2.22 2.74 7.25
N VAL A 10 -1.48 3.07 6.18
CA VAL A 10 -2.03 3.68 4.98
C VAL A 10 -2.55 2.66 3.95
N VAL A 11 -1.98 1.44 3.93
CA VAL A 11 -2.30 0.40 2.95
C VAL A 11 -2.28 -0.99 3.59
N GLY A 12 -3.20 -1.87 3.17
CA GLY A 12 -3.23 -3.27 3.59
C GLY A 12 -3.80 -3.54 5.00
N GLY A 13 -4.27 -2.49 5.69
CA GLY A 13 -4.79 -2.58 7.07
C GLY A 13 -6.09 -3.38 7.25
N ASN A 14 -6.77 -3.79 6.17
CA ASN A 14 -8.04 -4.52 6.25
C ASN A 14 -7.88 -6.05 6.23
N GLY A 15 -6.72 -6.54 6.65
CA GLY A 15 -6.40 -7.95 6.74
C GLY A 15 -6.08 -8.61 5.40
N PHE A 16 -5.83 -9.92 5.50
CA PHE A 16 -5.51 -10.77 4.36
C PHE A 16 -6.72 -10.94 3.44
N GLY A 17 -6.53 -10.81 2.13
CA GLY A 17 -7.55 -11.14 1.14
C GLY A 17 -7.38 -10.44 -0.20
N SER A 18 -8.43 -10.50 -1.02
CA SER A 18 -8.46 -10.00 -2.40
C SER A 18 -9.41 -8.83 -2.62
N GLN A 19 -10.08 -8.35 -1.57
CA GLN A 19 -10.96 -7.17 -1.66
C GLN A 19 -10.13 -5.88 -1.86
N PRO A 20 -10.77 -4.76 -2.23
CA PRO A 20 -10.13 -3.45 -2.17
C PRO A 20 -9.53 -3.19 -0.77
N ASN A 21 -8.35 -2.58 -0.71
CA ASN A 21 -7.59 -2.33 0.51
C ASN A 21 -7.20 -3.58 1.33
N GLN A 22 -7.26 -4.77 0.74
CA GLN A 22 -6.65 -6.00 1.26
C GLN A 22 -5.46 -6.41 0.38
N LEU A 23 -4.56 -7.21 0.95
CA LEU A 23 -3.38 -7.74 0.27
C LEU A 23 -3.25 -9.25 0.52
N TYR A 24 -2.62 -9.93 -0.43
CA TYR A 24 -2.20 -11.32 -0.34
C TYR A 24 -0.73 -11.42 -0.77
N SER A 25 0.16 -11.41 0.23
CA SER A 25 1.61 -11.60 0.07
C SER A 25 2.19 -10.66 -1.00
N PRO A 26 2.17 -9.33 -0.75
CA PRO A 26 2.75 -8.36 -1.66
C PRO A 26 4.27 -8.57 -1.78
N ALA A 27 4.79 -8.42 -2.98
CA ALA A 27 6.21 -8.65 -3.29
C ALA A 27 7.04 -7.37 -3.30
N ASP A 28 6.44 -6.24 -3.70
CA ASP A 28 7.16 -4.96 -3.83
C ASP A 28 6.21 -3.75 -3.78
N LEU A 29 6.79 -2.58 -3.57
CA LEU A 29 6.10 -1.30 -3.49
C LEU A 29 6.94 -0.14 -4.05
N SER A 30 6.30 0.78 -4.78
CA SER A 30 6.96 1.90 -5.45
C SER A 30 6.07 3.14 -5.49
N PHE A 31 6.67 4.33 -5.55
CA PHE A 31 5.97 5.59 -5.66
C PHE A 31 6.10 6.18 -7.07
N ASP A 32 5.07 6.84 -7.57
CA ASP A 32 5.19 7.75 -8.71
C ASP A 32 5.53 9.18 -8.27
N ASP A 33 5.79 10.06 -9.25
CA ASP A 33 6.15 11.47 -9.01
C ASP A 33 5.02 12.29 -8.38
N GLU A 34 3.78 11.78 -8.40
CA GLU A 34 2.61 12.39 -7.76
C GLU A 34 2.42 11.89 -6.31
N GLY A 35 3.26 10.97 -5.83
CA GLY A 35 3.19 10.41 -4.49
C GLY A 35 2.20 9.25 -4.34
N ASN A 36 1.64 8.73 -5.44
CA ASN A 36 0.79 7.54 -5.37
C ASN A 36 1.64 6.30 -5.10
N LEU A 37 1.16 5.42 -4.23
CA LEU A 37 1.80 4.16 -3.90
C LEU A 37 1.25 3.03 -4.77
N TYR A 38 2.12 2.30 -5.44
CA TYR A 38 1.81 1.09 -6.18
C TYR A 38 2.30 -0.11 -5.39
N VAL A 39 1.46 -1.13 -5.26
CA VAL A 39 1.78 -2.38 -4.56
C VAL A 39 1.62 -3.55 -5.52
N ALA A 40 2.68 -4.35 -5.66
CA ALA A 40 2.65 -5.61 -6.39
C ALA A 40 2.09 -6.73 -5.49
N ASP A 41 0.77 -6.92 -5.55
CA ASP A 41 0.02 -7.86 -4.73
C ASP A 41 0.08 -9.28 -5.33
N GLN A 42 1.25 -9.92 -5.18
CA GLN A 42 1.70 -11.06 -5.98
C GLN A 42 0.71 -12.22 -6.01
N PHE A 43 0.18 -12.65 -4.87
CA PHE A 43 -0.70 -13.83 -4.83
C PHE A 43 -2.14 -13.50 -5.22
N ASN A 44 -2.50 -12.21 -5.31
CA ASN A 44 -3.73 -11.77 -5.96
C ASN A 44 -3.55 -11.50 -7.46
N ASN A 45 -2.34 -11.67 -8.01
CA ASN A 45 -2.00 -11.44 -9.42
C ASN A 45 -2.42 -10.05 -9.93
N ARG A 46 -2.23 -9.00 -9.11
CA ARG A 46 -2.63 -7.63 -9.42
C ARG A 46 -1.59 -6.60 -8.98
N ILE A 47 -1.66 -5.42 -9.58
CA ILE A 47 -1.05 -4.19 -9.05
C ILE A 47 -2.17 -3.32 -8.50
N GLN A 48 -2.03 -2.82 -7.27
CA GLN A 48 -2.97 -1.86 -6.69
C GLN A 48 -2.31 -0.49 -6.57
N LYS A 49 -3.02 0.57 -6.98
CA LYS A 49 -2.62 1.98 -6.80
C LYS A 49 -3.39 2.55 -5.61
N PHE A 50 -2.69 3.26 -4.74
CA PHE A 50 -3.24 4.01 -3.62
C PHE A 50 -2.84 5.47 -3.76
N GLU A 51 -3.83 6.35 -3.78
CA GLU A 51 -3.61 7.78 -3.68
C GLU A 51 -3.32 8.10 -2.22
N ILE A 52 -2.08 8.51 -1.92
CA ILE A 52 -1.67 8.92 -0.59
C ILE A 52 -1.60 10.44 -0.58
N ILE A 53 -2.50 11.06 0.18
CA ILE A 53 -2.39 12.48 0.49
C ILE A 53 -1.39 12.59 1.63
N LEU A 54 -0.18 13.06 1.32
CA LEU A 54 0.84 13.39 2.31
C LEU A 54 0.53 14.72 3.02
#